data_AF-A0AAP6DBX5-F1
#
_entry.id   AF-A0AAP6DBX5-F1
#
_cell.length_a   1.000
_cell.length_b   1.000
_cell.length_c   1.000
_cell.angle_alpha   90.00
_cell.angle_beta   90.00
_cell.angle_gamma   90.00
#
_symmetry.space_group_name_H-M   'P 1'
#
loop_
_entity.id
_entity.type
_entity.pdbx_description
1 polymer ?
#
loop_
_entity_poly.entity_id
_entity_poly.type
_entity_poly.pdbx_seq_one_letter_code
_entity_poly.pdbx_strand_id
1 'polypeptide(L)'
;LTTEGSLAFNQHYPEGIPTSECGDGDLLAPNGVYYYSWTGSSTFSNVFDPTDAAMMVLGLAFDGPNDGLVGACSTHLGKVIRDDYKMNHLDEINGLLGIHHLFETDPVTLYRQHANRLKLQGL
;
A
#
# COMPACT_ATOMS: atom_id res chain seq x y z
N LEU A 1 -5.83 -7.19 -12.84
CA LEU A 1 -4.65 -6.72 -12.07
C LEU A 1 -3.48 -7.71 -12.23
N THR A 2 -3.20 -8.17 -13.44
CA THR A 2 -2.08 -9.09 -13.71
C THR A 2 -0.78 -8.30 -13.88
N THR A 3 0.36 -8.89 -13.55
CA THR A 3 1.69 -8.29 -13.76
C THR A 3 1.92 -7.82 -15.20
N GLU A 4 1.54 -8.61 -16.21
CA GLU A 4 1.67 -8.22 -17.62
C GLU A 4 0.90 -6.93 -17.92
N GLY A 5 -0.37 -6.88 -17.52
CA GLY A 5 -1.23 -5.71 -17.68
C GLY A 5 -0.75 -4.47 -16.93
N SER A 6 -0.23 -4.61 -15.69
CA SER A 6 0.31 -3.45 -14.94
C SER A 6 1.61 -2.94 -15.56
N LEU A 7 2.50 -3.82 -16.04
CA LEU A 7 3.70 -3.42 -16.75
C LEU A 7 3.38 -2.69 -18.05
N ALA A 8 2.41 -3.17 -18.84
CA ALA A 8 1.94 -2.49 -20.04
C ALA A 8 1.35 -1.10 -19.73
N PHE A 9 0.61 -0.97 -18.63
CA PHE A 9 0.09 0.32 -18.16
C PHE A 9 1.22 1.29 -17.77
N ASN A 10 2.20 0.82 -17.00
CA ASN A 10 3.32 1.63 -16.53
C ASN A 10 4.22 2.14 -17.66
N GLN A 11 4.25 1.47 -18.82
CA GLN A 11 4.94 1.97 -20.01
C GLN A 11 4.29 3.23 -20.59
N HIS A 12 2.99 3.40 -20.41
CA HIS A 12 2.25 4.57 -20.89
C HIS A 12 2.16 5.69 -19.86
N TYR A 13 2.20 5.34 -18.57
CA TYR A 13 2.06 6.27 -17.45
C TYR A 13 3.14 6.00 -16.37
N PRO A 14 4.41 6.33 -16.65
CA PRO A 14 5.54 5.97 -15.79
C PRO A 14 5.73 6.92 -14.59
N GLU A 15 4.95 8.00 -14.48
CA GLU A 15 5.15 9.02 -13.45
C GLU A 15 5.04 8.44 -12.04
N GLY A 16 6.10 8.62 -11.25
CA GLY A 16 6.18 8.09 -9.88
C GLY A 16 6.50 6.59 -9.78
N ILE A 17 6.60 5.85 -10.89
CA ILE A 17 6.97 4.42 -10.83
C ILE A 17 8.46 4.28 -10.48
N PRO A 18 8.83 3.42 -9.49
CA PRO A 18 10.23 3.15 -9.17
C PRO A 18 11.02 2.56 -10.35
N THR A 19 12.30 2.89 -10.42
CA THR A 19 13.22 2.32 -11.43
C THR A 19 13.88 1.01 -10.97
N SER A 20 13.79 0.71 -9.67
CA SER A 20 14.24 -0.54 -9.07
C SER A 20 13.05 -1.27 -8.43
N GLU A 21 13.15 -2.59 -8.32
CA GLU A 21 12.04 -3.48 -7.95
C GLU A 21 11.30 -3.09 -6.66
N CYS A 22 12.02 -2.59 -5.65
CA CYS A 22 11.47 -2.22 -4.35
C CYS A 22 11.95 -0.84 -3.89
N GLY A 23 12.27 0.05 -4.84
CA GLY A 23 12.74 1.41 -4.55
C GLY A 23 11.63 2.42 -4.35
N ASP A 24 12.01 3.66 -4.01
CA ASP A 24 11.13 4.82 -4.18
C ASP A 24 11.08 5.22 -5.67
N GLY A 25 9.96 5.82 -6.08
CA GLY A 25 9.86 6.58 -7.32
C GLY A 25 10.04 8.09 -7.10
N ASP A 26 9.87 8.87 -8.15
CA ASP A 26 9.95 10.33 -8.05
C ASP A 26 8.85 10.89 -7.15
N LEU A 27 9.24 11.61 -6.08
CA LEU A 27 8.30 12.32 -5.22
C LEU A 27 7.51 13.39 -5.99
N LEU A 28 8.18 14.15 -6.88
CA LEU A 28 7.57 15.12 -7.78
C LEU A 28 7.93 14.71 -9.20
N ALA A 29 6.96 14.18 -9.94
CA ALA A 29 7.20 13.67 -11.28
C ALA A 29 7.21 14.80 -12.33
N PRO A 30 7.66 14.54 -13.58
CA PRO A 30 7.79 15.56 -14.64
C PRO A 30 6.49 16.28 -15.02
N ASN A 31 5.33 15.70 -14.67
CA ASN A 31 4.01 16.30 -14.85
C ASN A 31 3.66 17.34 -13.76
N GLY A 32 4.54 17.58 -12.80
CA GLY A 32 4.32 18.54 -11.72
C GLY A 32 3.41 18.02 -10.59
N VAL A 33 3.13 16.72 -10.54
CA VAL A 33 2.30 16.09 -9.51
C VAL A 33 3.18 15.39 -8.47
N TYR A 34 2.78 15.50 -7.19
CA TYR A 34 3.44 14.79 -6.10
C TYR A 34 2.86 13.38 -5.91
N TYR A 35 3.72 12.37 -5.81
CA TYR A 35 3.36 10.96 -5.67
C TYR A 35 3.83 10.41 -4.32
N TYR A 36 2.94 9.65 -3.68
CA TYR A 36 3.21 8.94 -2.43
C TYR A 36 2.55 7.58 -2.47
N SER A 37 3.07 6.64 -1.69
CA SER A 37 2.41 5.37 -1.43
C SER A 37 2.63 4.92 0.01
N TRP A 38 1.79 4.00 0.45
CA TRP A 38 2.00 3.16 1.63
C TRP A 38 1.28 1.83 1.40
N THR A 39 1.65 0.81 2.16
CA THR A 39 0.98 -0.49 2.14
C THR A 39 1.16 -1.24 3.45
N GLY A 40 0.31 -2.22 3.67
CA GLY A 40 0.54 -3.30 4.61
C GLY A 40 1.40 -4.42 4.03
N SER A 41 1.97 -5.23 4.92
CA SER A 41 2.73 -6.43 4.58
C SER A 41 2.36 -7.64 5.46
N SER A 42 1.15 -7.63 6.04
CA SER A 42 0.65 -8.67 6.93
C SER A 42 -0.68 -9.19 6.44
N THR A 43 -0.75 -10.45 6.04
CA THR A 43 -1.98 -11.08 5.52
C THR A 43 -3.00 -11.42 6.60
N PHE A 44 -2.61 -11.28 7.87
CA PHE A 44 -3.43 -11.46 9.06
C PHE A 44 -3.22 -10.28 10.01
N SER A 45 -4.28 -9.81 10.63
CA SER A 45 -4.28 -8.66 11.54
C SER A 45 -5.14 -8.91 12.79
N ASN A 46 -6.30 -9.55 12.66
CA ASN A 46 -7.25 -9.71 13.75
C ASN A 46 -8.12 -10.98 13.63
N VAL A 47 -8.14 -11.81 14.68
CA VAL A 47 -8.93 -13.05 14.73
C VAL A 47 -10.45 -12.83 14.67
N PHE A 48 -10.92 -11.62 14.98
CA PHE A 48 -12.34 -11.28 14.94
C PHE A 48 -12.79 -10.72 13.59
N ASP A 49 -11.86 -10.47 12.65
CA ASP A 49 -12.21 -10.11 11.29
C ASP A 49 -12.39 -11.40 10.44
N PRO A 50 -13.59 -11.68 9.90
CA PRO A 50 -13.81 -12.87 9.09
C PRO A 50 -13.07 -12.84 7.74
N THR A 51 -12.61 -11.68 7.29
CA THR A 51 -11.93 -11.50 6.01
C THR A 51 -10.45 -11.91 6.05
N ASP A 52 -9.84 -11.91 7.23
CA ASP A 52 -8.45 -12.31 7.46
C ASP A 52 -8.14 -13.71 6.92
N ALA A 53 -9.07 -14.66 7.10
CA ALA A 53 -8.86 -16.01 6.61
C ALA A 53 -8.69 -16.05 5.08
N ALA A 54 -9.43 -15.21 4.36
CA ALA A 54 -9.31 -15.08 2.91
C ALA A 54 -8.00 -14.38 2.52
N MET A 55 -7.63 -13.30 3.20
CA MET A 55 -6.38 -12.57 2.94
C MET A 55 -5.16 -13.45 3.17
N MET A 56 -5.16 -14.25 4.25
CA MET A 56 -4.12 -15.25 4.50
C MET A 56 -3.99 -16.27 3.36
N VAL A 57 -5.10 -16.85 2.91
CA VAL A 57 -5.09 -17.88 1.85
C VAL A 57 -4.62 -17.29 0.53
N LEU A 58 -5.11 -16.11 0.14
CA LEU A 58 -4.70 -15.45 -1.10
C LEU A 58 -3.22 -15.01 -1.04
N GLY A 59 -2.76 -14.60 0.15
CA GLY A 59 -1.37 -14.24 0.39
C GLY A 59 -0.36 -15.37 0.18
N LEU A 60 -0.80 -16.64 0.17
CA LEU A 60 0.04 -17.79 -0.17
C LEU A 60 0.47 -17.82 -1.65
N ALA A 61 -0.15 -17.01 -2.50
CA ALA A 61 0.23 -16.88 -3.91
C ALA A 61 1.48 -16.00 -4.12
N PHE A 62 2.05 -15.42 -3.06
CA PHE A 62 3.17 -14.48 -3.12
C PHE A 62 4.40 -15.06 -2.41
N ASP A 63 5.59 -14.88 -3.02
CA ASP A 63 6.87 -15.36 -2.47
C ASP A 63 7.49 -14.42 -1.42
N GLY A 64 6.86 -13.27 -1.14
CA GLY A 64 7.39 -12.23 -0.25
C GLY A 64 6.31 -11.50 0.55
N PRO A 65 6.70 -10.46 1.32
CA PRO A 65 5.76 -9.67 2.12
C PRO A 65 4.62 -9.12 1.25
N ASN A 66 3.38 -9.28 1.70
CA ASN A 66 2.18 -8.90 0.97
C ASN A 66 1.01 -8.68 1.93
N ASP A 67 -0.01 -7.98 1.46
CA ASP A 67 -1.22 -7.65 2.20
C ASP A 67 -2.36 -8.67 1.99
N GLY A 68 -2.10 -9.76 1.27
CA GLY A 68 -3.07 -10.79 0.87
C GLY A 68 -3.52 -10.68 -0.59
N LEU A 69 -3.32 -9.53 -1.24
CA LEU A 69 -3.71 -9.28 -2.64
C LEU A 69 -2.62 -8.62 -3.49
N VAL A 70 -1.67 -7.92 -2.87
CA VAL A 70 -0.58 -7.20 -3.53
C VAL A 70 0.71 -7.37 -2.73
N GLY A 71 1.81 -7.66 -3.43
CA GLY A 71 3.15 -7.71 -2.82
C GLY A 71 3.67 -6.33 -2.47
N ALA A 72 4.36 -6.18 -1.33
CA ALA A 72 4.76 -4.88 -0.78
C ALA A 72 5.50 -4.00 -1.80
N CYS A 73 6.54 -4.54 -2.45
CA CYS A 73 7.31 -3.82 -3.48
C CYS A 73 6.47 -3.37 -4.68
N SER A 74 5.41 -4.13 -5.03
CA SER A 74 4.52 -3.78 -6.15
C SER A 74 3.63 -2.56 -5.85
N THR A 75 3.56 -2.11 -4.59
CA THR A 75 2.76 -0.95 -4.17
C THR A 75 3.53 0.37 -4.23
N HIS A 76 4.84 0.31 -4.49
CA HIS A 76 5.69 1.49 -4.45
C HIS A 76 5.35 2.47 -5.58
N LEU A 77 5.03 3.71 -5.20
CA LEU A 77 4.72 4.80 -6.11
C LEU A 77 5.15 6.13 -5.47
N GLY A 78 6.05 6.84 -6.14
CA GLY A 78 6.64 8.07 -5.64
C GLY A 78 7.38 7.85 -4.32
N LYS A 79 7.14 8.73 -3.35
CA LYS A 79 7.72 8.59 -2.02
C LYS A 79 6.94 7.55 -1.19
N VAL A 80 7.56 6.41 -0.93
CA VAL A 80 7.01 5.41 -0.01
C VAL A 80 7.06 5.97 1.40
N ILE A 81 5.89 6.12 2.01
CA ILE A 81 5.74 6.54 3.40
C ILE A 81 6.20 5.42 4.32
N ARG A 82 5.71 4.21 4.04
CA ARG A 82 6.02 2.95 4.71
C ARG A 82 5.25 1.81 4.03
N ASP A 83 5.87 0.64 3.94
CA ASP A 83 5.40 -0.54 3.21
C ASP A 83 5.26 -1.80 4.09
N ASP A 84 5.49 -1.66 5.39
CA ASP A 84 5.51 -2.76 6.37
C ASP A 84 4.46 -2.59 7.49
N TYR A 85 3.34 -1.91 7.21
CA TYR A 85 2.24 -1.88 8.17
C TYR A 85 1.74 -3.30 8.46
N LYS A 86 1.40 -3.60 9.72
CA LYS A 86 0.66 -4.82 10.07
C LYS A 86 -0.81 -4.70 9.68
N MET A 87 -1.03 -4.51 8.39
CA MET A 87 -2.31 -4.38 7.71
C MET A 87 -2.36 -5.42 6.60
N ASN A 88 -3.51 -6.06 6.47
CA ASN A 88 -3.91 -6.73 5.24
C ASN A 88 -4.59 -5.72 4.30
N HIS A 89 -4.97 -6.16 3.10
CA HIS A 89 -5.49 -5.27 2.06
C HIS A 89 -6.78 -4.53 2.46
N LEU A 90 -7.60 -5.10 3.34
CA LEU A 90 -8.85 -4.48 3.79
C LEU A 90 -8.62 -3.56 4.99
N ASP A 91 -7.65 -3.86 5.84
CA ASP A 91 -7.26 -2.97 6.95
C ASP A 91 -6.85 -1.58 6.43
N GLU A 92 -6.21 -1.50 5.25
CA GLU A 92 -5.75 -0.25 4.63
C GLU A 92 -6.87 0.77 4.36
N ILE A 93 -8.11 0.30 4.27
CA ILE A 93 -9.31 1.14 4.12
C ILE A 93 -10.19 1.11 5.38
N ASN A 94 -9.64 0.68 6.51
CA ASN A 94 -10.34 0.46 7.78
C ASN A 94 -11.49 -0.56 7.65
N GLY A 95 -11.32 -1.55 6.77
CA GLY A 95 -12.22 -2.69 6.61
C GLY A 95 -11.71 -3.91 7.39
N LEU A 96 -12.58 -4.84 7.78
CA LEU A 96 -14.05 -4.76 7.73
C LEU A 96 -14.58 -4.14 9.05
N LEU A 97 -15.50 -3.16 8.95
CA LEU A 97 -16.13 -2.50 10.11
C LEU A 97 -15.12 -1.85 11.11
N GLY A 98 -13.89 -1.58 10.67
CA GLY A 98 -12.82 -1.04 11.51
C GLY A 98 -12.16 -2.06 12.45
N ILE A 99 -12.35 -3.36 12.22
CA ILE A 99 -11.63 -4.40 12.94
C ILE A 99 -10.27 -4.58 12.26
N HIS A 100 -9.19 -4.24 12.94
CA HIS A 100 -7.82 -4.36 12.43
C HIS A 100 -6.85 -4.71 13.57
N HIS A 101 -5.56 -4.77 13.27
CA HIS A 101 -4.52 -5.07 14.27
C HIS A 101 -4.54 -4.08 15.46
N LEU A 102 -4.53 -4.59 16.69
CA LEU A 102 -4.69 -3.79 17.92
C LEU A 102 -3.44 -3.05 18.39
N PHE A 103 -2.25 -3.47 17.92
CA PHE A 103 -0.95 -2.91 18.32
C PHE A 103 -0.17 -2.34 17.14
N GLU A 104 -0.88 -1.92 16.09
CA GLU A 104 -0.33 -1.23 14.93
C GLU A 104 -0.95 0.16 14.84
N THR A 105 -0.36 0.99 14.00
CA THR A 105 -0.94 2.24 13.50
C THR A 105 -2.38 2.01 13.04
N ASP A 106 -3.30 2.81 13.56
CA ASP A 106 -4.68 2.88 13.10
C ASP A 106 -4.72 3.39 11.63
N PRO A 107 -5.38 2.68 10.70
CA PRO A 107 -5.51 3.10 9.30
C PRO A 107 -6.07 4.53 9.15
N VAL A 108 -7.05 4.92 9.95
CA VAL A 108 -7.62 6.27 9.95
C VAL A 108 -6.57 7.30 10.33
N THR A 109 -5.69 6.98 11.28
CA THR A 109 -4.57 7.85 11.65
C THR A 109 -3.61 8.05 10.48
N LEU A 110 -3.35 7.01 9.68
CA LEU A 110 -2.48 7.11 8.50
C LEU A 110 -3.00 8.16 7.49
N TYR A 111 -4.28 8.10 7.14
CA TYR A 111 -4.90 9.12 6.27
C TYR A 111 -4.86 10.52 6.88
N ARG A 112 -5.12 10.66 8.18
CA ARG A 112 -5.05 11.97 8.86
C ARG A 112 -3.65 12.56 8.82
N GLN A 113 -2.63 11.74 9.04
CA GLN A 113 -1.24 12.18 8.96
C GLN A 113 -0.83 12.52 7.53
N HIS A 114 -1.32 11.77 6.54
CA HIS A 114 -1.08 12.07 5.15
C HIS A 114 -1.75 13.39 4.72
N ALA A 115 -3.01 13.63 5.11
CA ALA A 115 -3.67 14.91 4.86
C ALA A 115 -2.91 16.09 5.49
N ASN A 116 -2.40 15.93 6.71
CA ASN A 116 -1.56 16.95 7.34
C ASN A 116 -0.21 17.14 6.61
N ARG A 117 0.39 16.06 6.10
CA ARG A 117 1.61 16.13 5.27
C ARG A 117 1.37 16.97 4.02
N LEU A 118 0.27 16.72 3.30
CA LEU A 118 -0.10 17.49 2.11
C LEU A 118 -0.30 18.98 2.45
N LYS A 119 -1.05 19.27 3.52
CA LYS A 119 -1.25 20.64 4.01
C LYS A 119 0.08 21.35 4.31
N LEU A 120 1.01 20.69 4.99
CA LEU A 120 2.33 21.26 5.32
C LEU A 120 3.21 21.50 4.08
N GLN A 121 2.90 20.82 2.98
CA GLN A 121 3.52 21.01 1.68
C GLN A 121 2.83 22.09 0.82
N GLY A 122 1.74 22.68 1.32
CA GLY A 122 0.97 23.70 0.60
C GLY A 122 -0.03 23.14 -0.42
N LEU A 123 -0.43 21.87 -0.26
CA LEU A 123 -1.46 21.18 -1.05
C LEU A 123 -2.79 21.09 -0.30
#